data_AF-R9L4P1-F1
#
_entry.id   AF-R9L4P1-F1
#
_cell.length_a   1.000
_cell.length_b   1.000
_cell.length_c   1.000
_cell.angle_alpha   90.00
_cell.angle_beta   90.00
_cell.angle_gamma   90.00
#
_symmetry.space_group_name_H-M   'P 1'
#
loop_
_entity.id
_entity.type
_entity.pdbx_description
1 polymer ?
#
loop_
_entity_poly.entity_id
_entity_poly.type
_entity_poly.pdbx_seq_one_letter_code
_entity_poly.pdbx_strand_id
1 'polypeptide(L)'
;MSIDEEKAATAAGPQEGAPGAPGSPASGAASPNGALGAAPKKPRRRGWIVAGVVAAVIVVAGAGFWVWHEQPSFCNAICHSPMDYYVETYDDGNPQLGVTAHAKAGEACLDCHTAELTTQVAEVCAWVSDTYPMTEDGTMLATGKQFASEKFCARPECHHAAGTSFDEITANLWGFAGNDEKYNPHASHQDMALECSDCHKIHENQVLVCNECHDLTLPEGWEAPHAE
;
A
#
# COMPACT_ATOMS: atom_id res chain seq x y z
N MET A 1 -20.01 -33.44 -15.52
CA MET A 1 -20.76 -34.23 -14.52
C MET A 1 -21.34 -33.25 -13.53
N SER A 2 -22.61 -32.93 -13.72
CA SER A 2 -23.49 -32.22 -12.80
C SER A 2 -24.01 -33.19 -11.74
N ILE A 3 -24.17 -32.71 -10.50
CA ILE A 3 -25.33 -33.02 -9.64
C ILE A 3 -25.30 -32.09 -8.41
N ASP A 4 -26.29 -31.21 -8.37
CA ASP A 4 -26.93 -30.66 -7.18
C ASP A 4 -27.42 -31.77 -6.23
N GLU A 5 -27.59 -31.49 -4.93
CA GLU A 5 -28.93 -31.47 -4.32
C GLU A 5 -28.94 -31.12 -2.83
N GLU A 6 -29.95 -30.30 -2.54
CA GLU A 6 -30.50 -29.80 -1.29
C GLU A 6 -31.34 -30.85 -0.55
N LYS A 7 -31.50 -30.72 0.79
CA LYS A 7 -32.62 -31.25 1.58
C LYS A 7 -32.60 -30.62 2.99
N ALA A 8 -33.69 -30.31 3.67
CA ALA A 8 -35.11 -30.27 3.35
C ALA A 8 -35.85 -29.59 4.53
N ALA A 9 -36.96 -28.92 4.20
CA ALA A 9 -38.00 -28.49 5.11
C ALA A 9 -38.87 -29.67 5.62
N THR A 10 -39.65 -29.44 6.68
CA THR A 10 -40.73 -30.34 7.12
C THR A 10 -42.10 -29.62 7.11
N ALA A 11 -43.09 -30.38 6.63
CA ALA A 11 -44.51 -30.10 6.37
C ALA A 11 -45.36 -30.00 7.68
N ALA A 12 -46.65 -29.63 7.71
CA ALA A 12 -47.78 -30.11 6.91
C ALA A 12 -49.05 -29.23 7.06
N GLY A 13 -49.94 -29.26 6.06
CA GLY A 13 -51.32 -28.70 6.08
C GLY A 13 -52.40 -29.77 6.32
N PRO A 14 -53.59 -29.68 5.67
CA PRO A 14 -54.71 -28.73 5.82
C PRO A 14 -55.97 -29.45 6.39
N GLN A 15 -57.21 -28.88 6.39
CA GLN A 15 -58.53 -29.46 5.94
C GLN A 15 -59.74 -28.52 6.30
N GLU A 16 -60.83 -28.65 5.55
CA GLU A 16 -62.00 -27.76 5.31
C GLU A 16 -63.22 -27.93 6.27
N GLY A 17 -64.21 -27.02 6.21
CA GLY A 17 -65.64 -27.32 6.50
C GLY A 17 -66.47 -26.26 7.29
N ALA A 18 -67.49 -25.66 6.65
CA ALA A 18 -68.52 -24.76 7.23
C ALA A 18 -69.77 -25.56 7.72
N PRO A 19 -70.96 -24.99 8.10
CA PRO A 19 -71.42 -23.59 8.35
C PRO A 19 -72.35 -23.40 9.60
N GLY A 20 -72.78 -22.16 9.90
CA GLY A 20 -73.93 -21.90 10.80
C GLY A 20 -74.18 -20.41 11.14
N ALA A 21 -75.27 -19.83 10.63
CA ALA A 21 -75.79 -18.47 10.91
C ALA A 21 -76.84 -18.51 12.07
N PRO A 22 -77.62 -17.45 12.42
CA PRO A 22 -77.60 -16.02 12.03
C PRO A 22 -77.79 -15.01 13.21
N GLY A 23 -77.69 -13.70 12.93
CA GLY A 23 -78.16 -12.65 13.86
C GLY A 23 -77.87 -11.20 13.42
N SER A 24 -78.72 -10.64 12.56
CA SER A 24 -78.91 -9.19 12.33
C SER A 24 -79.93 -8.61 13.34
N PRO A 25 -80.31 -7.30 13.35
CA PRO A 25 -79.88 -6.11 12.57
C PRO A 25 -79.48 -4.91 13.49
N ALA A 26 -79.01 -3.74 13.04
CA ALA A 26 -79.76 -2.67 12.38
C ALA A 26 -78.78 -1.52 12.04
N SER A 27 -78.69 -1.12 10.77
CA SER A 27 -79.38 0.02 10.15
C SER A 27 -79.01 1.40 10.72
N GLY A 28 -78.27 2.17 9.93
CA GLY A 28 -77.98 3.58 10.16
C GLY A 28 -77.34 4.22 8.93
N ALA A 29 -78.19 4.50 7.94
CA ALA A 29 -78.08 5.44 6.81
C ALA A 29 -76.72 6.04 6.39
N ALA A 30 -76.35 5.83 5.12
CA ALA A 30 -75.58 6.79 4.31
C ALA A 30 -76.36 8.12 4.22
N SER A 31 -75.78 9.31 4.10
CA SER A 31 -74.86 9.83 3.06
C SER A 31 -74.66 11.36 3.34
N PRO A 32 -74.02 12.20 2.50
CA PRO A 32 -72.62 12.27 2.09
C PRO A 32 -72.02 13.70 2.28
N ASN A 33 -70.80 13.91 1.77
CA ASN A 33 -70.13 15.19 1.43
C ASN A 33 -69.27 15.88 2.50
N GLY A 34 -67.95 15.85 2.24
CA GLY A 34 -66.97 16.69 2.91
C GLY A 34 -65.59 16.48 2.31
N ALA A 35 -65.39 16.93 1.08
CA ALA A 35 -64.05 17.04 0.48
C ALA A 35 -63.20 18.00 1.32
N LEU A 36 -62.22 17.47 2.07
CA LEU A 36 -61.13 18.28 2.61
C LEU A 36 -59.98 18.30 1.62
N GLY A 37 -59.66 19.50 1.12
CA GLY A 37 -58.60 19.75 0.17
C GLY A 37 -57.22 19.29 0.66
N ALA A 38 -56.48 18.66 -0.24
CA ALA A 38 -55.07 18.36 -0.03
C ALA A 38 -54.27 19.67 0.03
N ALA A 39 -53.60 19.92 1.16
CA ALA A 39 -52.65 21.02 1.30
C ALA A 39 -51.49 20.88 0.30
N PRO A 40 -51.02 21.97 -0.34
CA PRO A 40 -49.90 21.89 -1.28
C PRO A 40 -48.62 21.52 -0.52
N LYS A 41 -48.10 20.31 -0.77
CA LYS A 41 -46.75 19.94 -0.33
C LYS A 41 -45.77 20.87 -1.02
N LYS A 42 -45.20 21.85 -0.29
CA LYS A 42 -44.08 22.67 -0.78
C LYS A 42 -43.03 21.72 -1.40
N PRO A 43 -42.54 21.98 -2.64
CA PRO A 43 -41.49 21.15 -3.22
C PRO A 43 -40.31 21.18 -2.26
N ARG A 44 -40.07 20.05 -1.63
CA ARG A 44 -39.15 19.94 -0.52
C ARG A 44 -37.77 20.23 -1.10
N ARG A 45 -37.05 21.24 -0.60
CA ARG A 45 -35.65 21.58 -0.95
C ARG A 45 -34.65 20.42 -0.77
N ARG A 46 -35.15 19.22 -0.43
CA ARG A 46 -34.43 17.96 -0.31
C ARG A 46 -33.55 17.64 -1.52
N GLY A 47 -33.97 17.96 -2.74
CA GLY A 47 -33.13 17.70 -3.93
C GLY A 47 -31.77 18.42 -3.85
N TRP A 48 -31.78 19.71 -3.48
CA TRP A 48 -30.56 20.50 -3.30
C TRP A 48 -29.76 20.08 -2.07
N ILE A 49 -30.43 19.68 -0.98
CA ILE A 49 -29.75 19.15 0.21
C ILE A 49 -29.05 17.83 -0.12
N VAL A 50 -29.72 16.92 -0.83
CA VAL A 50 -29.15 15.64 -1.25
C VAL A 50 -27.97 15.88 -2.20
N ALA A 51 -28.13 16.74 -3.21
CA ALA A 51 -27.04 17.09 -4.11
C ALA A 51 -25.83 17.70 -3.35
N GLY A 52 -26.09 18.60 -2.39
CA GLY A 52 -25.06 19.18 -1.55
C GLY A 52 -24.34 18.13 -0.68
N VAL A 53 -25.07 17.19 -0.10
CA VAL A 53 -24.48 16.08 0.69
C VAL A 53 -23.66 15.16 -0.21
N VAL A 54 -24.16 14.78 -1.39
CA VAL A 54 -23.43 13.94 -2.34
C VAL A 54 -22.13 14.63 -2.77
N ALA A 55 -22.18 15.92 -3.11
CA ALA A 55 -20.99 16.68 -3.46
C ALA A 55 -19.98 16.72 -2.30
N ALA A 56 -20.44 16.96 -1.07
CA ALA A 56 -19.58 16.96 0.11
C ALA A 56 -18.93 15.59 0.36
N VAL A 57 -19.68 14.50 0.22
CA VAL A 57 -19.14 13.13 0.36
C VAL A 57 -18.08 12.84 -0.70
N ILE A 58 -18.30 13.24 -1.96
CA ILE A 58 -17.31 13.06 -3.03
C ILE A 58 -16.02 13.83 -2.71
N VAL A 59 -16.13 15.06 -2.22
CA VAL A 59 -14.95 15.88 -1.86
C VAL A 59 -14.17 15.23 -0.71
N VAL A 60 -14.87 14.79 0.35
CA VAL A 60 -14.22 14.13 1.50
C VAL A 60 -13.59 12.80 1.10
N ALA A 61 -14.29 11.98 0.30
CA ALA A 61 -13.76 10.72 -0.20
C ALA A 61 -12.57 10.92 -1.13
N GLY A 62 -12.61 11.94 -2.01
CA GLY A 62 -11.51 12.28 -2.91
C GLY A 62 -10.27 12.73 -2.15
N ALA A 63 -10.42 13.57 -1.12
CA ALA A 63 -9.30 13.99 -0.27
C ALA A 63 -8.74 12.82 0.56
N GLY A 64 -9.61 11.97 1.11
CA GLY A 64 -9.18 10.77 1.84
C GLY A 64 -8.45 9.77 0.94
N PHE A 65 -8.96 9.56 -0.28
CA PHE A 65 -8.31 8.74 -1.29
C PHE A 65 -6.97 9.35 -1.73
N TRP A 66 -6.89 10.67 -1.86
CA TRP A 66 -5.64 11.37 -2.18
C TRP A 66 -4.54 11.05 -1.16
N VAL A 67 -4.84 11.27 0.11
CA VAL A 67 -3.88 10.98 1.18
C VAL A 67 -3.56 9.48 1.24
N TRP A 68 -4.56 8.61 1.10
CA TRP A 68 -4.37 7.17 1.17
C TRP A 68 -3.51 6.62 0.04
N HIS A 69 -3.63 7.12 -1.19
CA HIS A 69 -2.85 6.59 -2.32
C HIS A 69 -1.34 6.84 -2.21
N GLU A 70 -0.93 7.77 -1.34
CA GLU A 70 0.48 8.05 -1.05
C GLU A 70 1.03 7.16 0.09
N GLN A 71 0.18 6.30 0.70
CA GLN A 71 0.56 5.46 1.84
C GLN A 71 0.94 4.03 1.41
N PRO A 72 1.85 3.35 2.14
CA PRO A 72 2.24 1.96 1.88
C PRO A 72 1.05 0.99 1.79
N SER A 73 0.03 1.20 2.62
CA SER A 73 -1.18 0.37 2.62
C SER A 73 -1.97 0.39 1.31
N PHE A 74 -1.90 1.46 0.52
CA PHE A 74 -2.52 1.50 -0.81
C PHE A 74 -1.80 0.55 -1.78
N CYS A 75 -0.48 0.57 -1.74
CA CYS A 75 0.38 -0.21 -2.61
C CYS A 75 0.11 -1.73 -2.44
N ASN A 76 -0.04 -2.20 -1.19
CA ASN A 76 -0.44 -3.59 -0.93
C ASN A 76 -1.92 -3.86 -1.25
N ALA A 77 -2.84 -2.94 -0.92
CA ALA A 77 -4.28 -3.19 -1.13
C ALA A 77 -4.70 -3.24 -2.62
N ILE A 78 -4.05 -2.44 -3.47
CA ILE A 78 -4.41 -2.30 -4.89
C ILE A 78 -3.45 -3.09 -5.80
N CYS A 79 -2.15 -3.01 -5.53
CA CYS A 79 -1.11 -3.63 -6.34
C CYS A 79 -0.50 -4.86 -5.63
N HIS A 80 -1.32 -5.61 -4.87
CA HIS A 80 -0.90 -6.89 -4.28
C HIS A 80 -0.21 -7.74 -5.34
N SER A 81 0.94 -8.31 -4.99
CA SER A 81 1.90 -8.90 -5.95
C SER A 81 2.20 -8.01 -7.18
N PRO A 82 3.39 -7.39 -7.27
CA PRO A 82 4.64 -7.76 -6.62
C PRO A 82 4.93 -6.98 -5.33
N MET A 83 3.97 -6.19 -4.84
CA MET A 83 4.22 -5.19 -3.81
C MET A 83 4.25 -5.73 -2.37
N ASP A 84 3.75 -6.95 -2.15
CA ASP A 84 3.53 -7.52 -0.82
C ASP A 84 4.84 -7.59 -0.01
N TYR A 85 5.91 -8.08 -0.63
CA TYR A 85 7.23 -8.17 0.00
C TYR A 85 7.78 -6.80 0.43
N TYR A 86 7.62 -5.79 -0.42
CA TYR A 86 8.14 -4.45 -0.14
C TYR A 86 7.37 -3.75 0.99
N VAL A 87 6.06 -3.97 1.07
CA VAL A 87 5.23 -3.44 2.16
C VAL A 87 5.49 -4.21 3.46
N GLU A 88 5.62 -5.53 3.39
CA GLU A 88 5.97 -6.34 4.56
C GLU A 88 7.30 -5.91 5.16
N THR A 89 8.35 -5.79 4.34
CA THR A 89 9.67 -5.34 4.81
C THR A 89 9.67 -3.90 5.34
N TYR A 90 8.81 -3.02 4.80
CA TYR A 90 8.61 -1.66 5.32
C TYR A 90 8.00 -1.67 6.73
N ASP A 91 7.01 -2.54 6.97
CA ASP A 91 6.25 -2.61 8.23
C ASP A 91 6.89 -3.52 9.30
N ASP A 92 7.76 -4.46 8.92
CA ASP A 92 8.38 -5.47 9.80
C ASP A 92 9.27 -4.84 10.89
N GLY A 93 9.82 -3.66 10.63
CA GLY A 93 10.65 -2.93 11.60
C GLY A 93 12.02 -3.57 11.87
N ASN A 94 12.43 -4.52 11.02
CA ASN A 94 13.72 -5.16 11.06
C ASN A 94 14.87 -4.13 10.96
N PRO A 95 15.68 -3.93 12.00
CA PRO A 95 16.70 -2.89 12.03
C PRO A 95 17.87 -3.12 11.06
N GLN A 96 17.96 -4.30 10.45
CA GLN A 96 18.96 -4.63 9.43
C GLN A 96 18.60 -4.11 8.03
N LEU A 97 17.32 -3.85 7.76
CA LEU A 97 16.86 -3.36 6.47
C LEU A 97 16.99 -1.84 6.37
N GLY A 98 17.39 -1.35 5.20
CA GLY A 98 17.51 0.08 4.93
C GLY A 98 16.17 0.80 5.02
N VAL A 99 15.09 0.12 4.59
CA VAL A 99 13.72 0.64 4.61
C VAL A 99 13.26 0.97 6.03
N THR A 100 13.66 0.20 7.04
CA THR A 100 13.31 0.47 8.44
C THR A 100 13.86 1.81 8.93
N ALA A 101 15.08 2.18 8.52
CA ALA A 101 15.65 3.47 8.88
C ALA A 101 14.90 4.63 8.19
N HIS A 102 14.51 4.44 6.93
CA HIS A 102 13.77 5.43 6.14
C HIS A 102 12.32 5.59 6.64
N ALA A 103 11.63 4.48 6.94
CA ALA A 103 10.29 4.49 7.55
C ALA A 103 10.29 5.22 8.90
N LYS A 104 11.32 5.02 9.74
CA LYS A 104 11.48 5.75 11.02
C LYS A 104 11.75 7.24 10.82
N ALA A 105 12.37 7.62 9.70
CA ALA A 105 12.56 9.02 9.31
C ALA A 105 11.28 9.66 8.73
N GLY A 106 10.22 8.87 8.53
CA GLY A 106 8.94 9.33 7.98
C GLY A 106 8.86 9.29 6.46
N GLU A 107 9.83 8.66 5.79
CA GLU A 107 9.84 8.48 4.33
C GLU A 107 8.88 7.35 3.94
N ALA A 108 8.00 7.61 2.98
CA ALA A 108 7.06 6.65 2.40
C ALA A 108 7.57 6.10 1.05
N CYS A 109 6.83 5.14 0.49
CA CYS A 109 7.21 4.46 -0.76
C CYS A 109 7.52 5.45 -1.90
N LEU A 110 6.69 6.48 -2.07
CA LEU A 110 6.78 7.43 -3.19
C LEU A 110 7.89 8.48 -3.03
N ASP A 111 8.43 8.65 -1.82
CA ASP A 111 9.59 9.53 -1.59
C ASP A 111 10.85 8.97 -2.25
N CYS A 112 10.89 7.64 -2.42
CA CYS A 112 11.93 6.91 -3.14
C CYS A 112 11.49 6.47 -4.55
N HIS A 113 10.29 5.90 -4.67
CA HIS A 113 9.68 5.41 -5.90
C HIS A 113 8.76 6.46 -6.51
N THR A 114 9.35 7.56 -6.98
CA THR A 114 8.57 8.63 -7.60
C THR A 114 7.75 8.10 -8.78
N ALA A 115 6.43 8.34 -8.72
CA ALA A 115 5.49 7.83 -9.70
C ALA A 115 5.51 8.69 -10.98
N GLU A 116 6.50 8.47 -11.86
CA GLU A 116 6.48 9.05 -13.20
C GLU A 116 5.30 8.49 -14.01
N LEU A 117 4.63 9.33 -14.81
CA LEU A 117 3.43 8.93 -15.56
C LEU A 117 3.68 7.71 -16.46
N THR A 118 4.85 7.65 -17.10
CA THR A 118 5.25 6.53 -17.96
C THR A 118 5.44 5.24 -17.17
N THR A 119 5.99 5.33 -15.96
CA THR A 119 6.15 4.20 -15.04
C THR A 119 4.79 3.70 -14.57
N GLN A 120 3.91 4.60 -14.15
CA GLN A 120 2.55 4.24 -13.73
C GLN A 120 1.75 3.54 -14.84
N VAL A 121 1.90 3.96 -16.10
CA VAL A 121 1.26 3.28 -17.24
C VAL A 121 1.83 1.87 -17.42
N ALA A 122 3.15 1.71 -17.33
CA ALA A 122 3.79 0.40 -17.44
C ALA A 122 3.40 -0.54 -16.29
N GLU A 123 3.33 -0.03 -15.06
CA GLU A 123 2.89 -0.75 -13.86
C GLU A 123 1.43 -1.22 -14.01
N VAL A 124 0.53 -0.34 -14.44
CA VAL A 124 -0.88 -0.72 -14.68
C VAL A 124 -0.99 -1.78 -15.78
N CYS A 125 -0.23 -1.65 -16.87
CA CYS A 125 -0.21 -2.67 -17.92
C CYS A 125 0.27 -4.01 -17.37
N ALA A 126 1.39 -4.04 -16.65
CA ALA A 126 1.95 -5.24 -16.03
C ALA A 126 0.98 -5.86 -15.01
N TRP A 127 0.26 -5.02 -14.26
CA TRP A 127 -0.75 -5.46 -13.30
C TRP A 127 -1.96 -6.11 -13.95
N VAL A 128 -2.49 -5.51 -15.02
CA VAL A 128 -3.62 -6.09 -15.77
C VAL A 128 -3.21 -7.38 -16.49
N SER A 129 -1.98 -7.48 -16.99
CA SER A 129 -1.49 -8.66 -17.71
C SER A 129 -0.90 -9.74 -16.82
N ASP A 130 -0.74 -9.48 -15.51
CA ASP A 130 -0.05 -10.37 -14.55
C ASP A 130 1.37 -10.74 -15.03
N THR A 131 2.08 -9.77 -15.61
CA THR A 131 3.44 -9.99 -16.14
C THR A 131 4.43 -9.06 -15.45
N TYR A 132 4.92 -9.51 -14.30
CA TYR A 132 5.96 -8.82 -13.55
C TYR A 132 7.32 -9.47 -13.80
N PRO A 133 8.39 -8.68 -14.04
CA PRO A 133 9.74 -9.22 -14.10
C PRO A 133 10.20 -9.55 -12.67
N MET A 134 9.87 -10.74 -12.18
CA MET A 134 10.25 -11.19 -10.83
C MET A 134 11.65 -11.82 -10.79
N THR A 135 12.25 -11.83 -9.61
CA THR A 135 13.43 -12.65 -9.29
C THR A 135 13.10 -14.15 -9.39
N GLU A 136 14.13 -14.99 -9.45
CA GLU A 136 13.96 -16.45 -9.66
C GLU A 136 13.17 -17.13 -8.54
N ASP A 137 13.30 -16.63 -7.31
CA ASP A 137 12.54 -17.06 -6.13
C ASP A 137 11.13 -16.45 -6.07
N GLY A 138 10.79 -15.52 -6.98
CA GLY A 138 9.47 -14.90 -7.10
C GLY A 138 9.13 -13.90 -5.99
N THR A 139 10.08 -13.51 -5.15
CA THR A 139 9.83 -12.66 -3.98
C THR A 139 9.86 -11.17 -4.30
N MET A 140 10.69 -10.77 -5.26
CA MET A 140 10.94 -9.37 -5.62
C MET A 140 10.86 -9.13 -7.11
N LEU A 141 10.73 -7.87 -7.52
CA LEU A 141 11.01 -7.46 -8.88
C LEU A 141 12.51 -7.59 -9.18
N ALA A 142 12.85 -8.21 -10.31
CA ALA A 142 14.19 -8.25 -10.89
C ALA A 142 14.63 -6.88 -11.47
N THR A 143 13.80 -5.84 -11.28
CA THR A 143 14.00 -4.46 -11.71
C THR A 143 13.86 -3.54 -10.50
N GLY A 144 14.57 -2.40 -10.47
CA GLY A 144 14.45 -1.43 -9.37
C GLY A 144 15.78 -0.94 -8.79
N LYS A 145 16.91 -1.56 -9.17
CA LYS A 145 18.25 -1.13 -8.71
C LYS A 145 18.71 0.21 -9.29
N GLN A 146 18.04 0.70 -10.33
CA GLN A 146 18.57 1.74 -11.22
C GLN A 146 18.58 3.17 -10.64
N PHE A 147 17.92 3.44 -9.52
CA PHE A 147 17.83 4.81 -8.97
C PHE A 147 18.68 5.04 -7.71
N ALA A 148 19.27 4.00 -7.12
CA ALA A 148 20.11 4.09 -5.92
C ALA A 148 21.54 4.54 -6.24
N SER A 149 21.63 5.73 -6.83
CA SER A 149 22.87 6.41 -7.21
C SER A 149 23.25 7.47 -6.18
N GLU A 150 24.51 7.90 -6.20
CA GLU A 150 25.00 9.00 -5.36
C GLU A 150 24.11 10.25 -5.50
N LYS A 151 23.76 10.62 -6.74
CA LYS A 151 22.92 11.79 -7.04
C LYS A 151 21.55 11.72 -6.37
N PHE A 152 21.02 10.52 -6.16
CA PHE A 152 19.71 10.32 -5.58
C PHE A 152 19.77 10.30 -4.05
N CYS A 153 20.70 9.54 -3.48
CA CYS A 153 20.81 9.30 -2.05
C CYS A 153 21.53 10.43 -1.30
N ALA A 154 22.58 11.02 -1.87
CA ALA A 154 23.40 12.06 -1.23
C ALA A 154 22.88 13.50 -1.50
N ARG A 155 21.57 13.67 -1.70
CA ARG A 155 20.94 15.00 -1.80
C ARG A 155 20.97 15.68 -0.43
N PRO A 156 21.04 17.02 -0.33
CA PRO A 156 21.13 17.73 0.95
C PRO A 156 20.03 17.39 1.98
N GLU A 157 18.87 16.99 1.49
CA GLU A 157 17.70 16.67 2.32
C GLU A 157 17.82 15.26 2.95
N CYS A 158 18.65 14.39 2.37
CA CYS A 158 18.80 12.98 2.73
C CYS A 158 20.24 12.71 3.21
N HIS A 159 20.46 11.73 4.08
CA HIS A 159 21.80 11.36 4.60
C HIS A 159 22.64 12.48 5.27
N HIS A 160 22.08 13.66 5.53
CA HIS A 160 22.78 14.81 6.13
C HIS A 160 23.44 14.51 7.49
N ALA A 161 22.92 13.53 8.23
CA ALA A 161 23.50 13.10 9.50
C ALA A 161 24.90 12.48 9.35
N ALA A 162 25.23 11.93 8.18
CA ALA A 162 26.55 11.41 7.85
C ALA A 162 27.47 12.48 7.23
N GLY A 163 26.91 13.58 6.72
CA GLY A 163 27.61 14.69 6.10
C GLY A 163 26.69 15.44 5.13
N THR A 164 26.98 16.71 4.86
CA THR A 164 26.16 17.57 3.96
C THR A 164 26.51 17.41 2.48
N SER A 165 27.54 16.62 2.17
CA SER A 165 27.95 16.23 0.82
C SER A 165 28.54 14.82 0.83
N PHE A 166 28.65 14.19 -0.34
CA PHE A 166 29.30 12.88 -0.45
C PHE A 166 30.77 12.91 0.01
N ASP A 167 31.48 14.01 -0.24
CA ASP A 167 32.85 14.21 0.26
C ASP A 167 32.91 14.20 1.80
N GLU A 168 31.94 14.85 2.45
CA GLU A 168 31.87 14.90 3.92
C GLU A 168 31.47 13.54 4.50
N ILE A 169 30.49 12.87 3.88
CA ILE A 169 30.13 11.48 4.22
C ILE A 169 31.36 10.58 4.12
N THR A 170 32.11 10.69 3.04
CA THR A 170 33.34 9.91 2.83
C THR A 170 34.37 10.24 3.91
N ALA A 171 34.63 11.52 4.19
CA ALA A 171 35.60 11.92 5.20
C ALA A 171 35.29 11.39 6.61
N ASN A 172 34.01 11.21 6.95
CA ASN A 172 33.56 10.77 8.27
C ASN A 172 33.63 9.25 8.50
N LEU A 173 33.94 8.45 7.48
CA LEU A 173 33.88 6.97 7.54
C LEU A 173 35.23 6.23 7.49
N TRP A 174 36.36 6.94 7.59
CA TRP A 174 37.67 6.28 7.74
C TRP A 174 37.74 5.52 9.07
N GLY A 175 38.18 4.25 9.01
CA GLY A 175 38.24 3.40 10.21
C GLY A 175 36.86 3.07 10.79
N PHE A 176 35.87 2.87 9.92
CA PHE A 176 34.51 2.50 10.34
C PHE A 176 34.52 1.32 11.33
N ALA A 177 33.51 1.28 12.20
CA ALA A 177 33.48 0.48 13.43
C ALA A 177 34.10 -0.92 13.27
N GLY A 178 35.16 -1.19 14.05
CA GLY A 178 35.85 -2.48 14.06
C GLY A 178 36.92 -2.67 12.97
N ASN A 179 37.24 -1.65 12.19
CA ASN A 179 38.23 -1.72 11.12
C ASN A 179 39.36 -0.68 11.28
N ASP A 180 40.49 -0.94 10.61
CA ASP A 180 41.67 -0.07 10.61
C ASP A 180 41.39 1.28 9.94
N GLU A 181 42.03 2.35 10.41
CA GLU A 181 41.86 3.74 9.93
C GLU A 181 42.11 3.91 8.42
N LYS A 182 42.82 2.98 7.77
CA LYS A 182 43.06 3.00 6.33
C LYS A 182 41.88 2.49 5.48
N TYR A 183 40.81 1.96 6.08
CA TYR A 183 39.66 1.43 5.35
C TYR A 183 38.51 2.43 5.33
N ASN A 184 37.92 2.61 4.16
CA ASN A 184 36.74 3.43 3.96
C ASN A 184 35.94 2.90 2.76
N PRO A 185 34.70 2.42 2.95
CA PRO A 185 33.89 1.85 1.87
C PRO A 185 33.47 2.90 0.82
N HIS A 186 33.43 4.18 1.16
CA HIS A 186 33.11 5.27 0.23
C HIS A 186 34.34 5.85 -0.51
N ALA A 187 35.55 5.40 -0.16
CA ALA A 187 36.80 5.76 -0.84
C ALA A 187 37.47 4.51 -1.43
N SER A 188 36.71 3.74 -2.21
CA SER A 188 37.19 2.47 -2.77
C SER A 188 38.19 2.67 -3.92
N HIS A 189 39.12 1.72 -4.07
CA HIS A 189 40.06 1.67 -5.20
C HIS A 189 39.45 1.04 -6.47
N GLN A 190 38.13 0.83 -6.51
CA GLN A 190 37.40 0.29 -7.66
C GLN A 190 36.92 1.40 -8.59
N ASP A 191 37.55 2.59 -8.54
CA ASP A 191 37.28 3.75 -9.39
C ASP A 191 35.78 4.12 -9.49
N MET A 192 35.05 4.07 -8.36
CA MET A 192 33.62 4.40 -8.29
C MET A 192 32.73 3.54 -9.20
N ALA A 193 33.14 2.31 -9.53
CA ALA A 193 32.30 1.37 -10.27
C ALA A 193 31.13 0.79 -9.45
N LEU A 194 31.04 1.14 -8.17
CA LEU A 194 30.00 0.69 -7.25
C LEU A 194 28.96 1.79 -7.04
N GLU A 195 27.69 1.42 -7.15
CA GLU A 195 26.55 2.25 -6.81
C GLU A 195 26.16 2.04 -5.33
N CYS A 196 25.38 2.97 -4.77
CA CYS A 196 24.96 2.87 -3.36
C CYS A 196 24.25 1.54 -3.11
N SER A 197 23.40 1.08 -4.04
CA SER A 197 22.68 -0.19 -3.91
C SER A 197 23.54 -1.46 -3.94
N ASP A 198 24.80 -1.39 -4.34
CA ASP A 198 25.65 -2.59 -4.32
C ASP A 198 25.89 -3.05 -2.88
N CYS A 199 26.09 -2.09 -1.97
CA CYS A 199 26.22 -2.34 -0.54
C CYS A 199 24.92 -2.08 0.25
N HIS A 200 24.27 -0.95 -0.03
CA HIS A 200 23.12 -0.48 0.73
C HIS A 200 21.80 -1.00 0.17
N LYS A 201 21.27 -2.07 0.74
CA LYS A 201 19.97 -2.64 0.34
C LYS A 201 18.83 -1.97 1.12
N ILE A 202 17.75 -1.61 0.43
CA ILE A 202 16.59 -0.98 1.08
C ILE A 202 15.67 -2.05 1.67
N HIS A 203 15.25 -3.03 0.87
CA HIS A 203 14.31 -4.07 1.28
C HIS A 203 14.98 -5.42 1.60
N GLU A 204 16.31 -5.49 1.57
CA GLU A 204 17.10 -6.69 1.89
C GLU A 204 18.20 -6.34 2.91
N ASN A 205 18.92 -7.35 3.40
CA ASN A 205 20.05 -7.14 4.30
C ASN A 205 21.18 -6.39 3.57
N GLN A 206 21.83 -5.48 4.30
CA GLN A 206 22.99 -4.75 3.78
C GLN A 206 24.15 -5.71 3.51
N VAL A 207 24.94 -5.43 2.48
CA VAL A 207 26.07 -6.29 2.10
C VAL A 207 27.37 -5.49 2.09
N LEU A 208 28.40 -5.97 2.76
CA LEU A 208 29.73 -5.38 2.67
C LEU A 208 30.50 -6.01 1.50
N VAL A 209 30.28 -5.52 0.27
CA VAL A 209 30.87 -6.09 -0.96
C VAL A 209 32.39 -6.21 -0.92
N CYS A 210 33.05 -5.35 -0.14
CA CYS A 210 34.50 -5.41 0.08
C CYS A 210 34.96 -6.76 0.63
N ASN A 211 34.12 -7.47 1.37
CA ASN A 211 34.43 -8.78 1.95
C ASN A 211 34.43 -9.93 0.92
N GLU A 212 34.17 -9.67 -0.37
CA GLU A 212 34.56 -10.61 -1.44
C GLU A 212 36.07 -10.82 -1.49
N CYS A 213 36.84 -9.77 -1.20
CA CYS A 213 38.31 -9.77 -1.30
C CYS A 213 39.02 -9.47 0.02
N HIS A 214 38.34 -8.81 0.96
CA HIS A 214 38.89 -8.39 2.24
C HIS A 214 38.29 -9.15 3.41
N ASP A 215 39.00 -9.15 4.53
CA ASP A 215 38.50 -9.69 5.80
C ASP A 215 38.26 -8.52 6.75
N LEU A 216 37.20 -7.74 6.48
CA LEU A 216 36.80 -6.59 7.29
C LEU A 216 35.75 -7.00 8.30
N THR A 217 35.76 -6.34 9.46
CA THR A 217 34.70 -6.47 10.45
C THR A 217 33.40 -5.93 9.85
N LEU A 218 32.39 -6.80 9.77
CA LEU A 218 31.05 -6.44 9.31
C LEU A 218 30.38 -5.50 10.33
N PRO A 219 29.71 -4.41 9.88
CA PRO A 219 28.79 -3.70 10.73
C PRO A 219 27.68 -4.63 11.23
N GLU A 220 27.07 -4.30 12.38
CA GLU A 220 26.02 -5.14 12.96
C GLU A 220 24.88 -5.36 11.96
N GLY A 221 24.56 -6.64 11.73
CA GLY A 221 23.46 -7.03 10.85
C GLY A 221 23.73 -6.90 9.34
N TRP A 222 24.97 -6.59 8.95
CA TRP A 222 25.41 -6.66 7.57
C TRP A 222 25.93 -8.05 7.24
N GLU A 223 25.82 -8.42 5.97
CA GLU A 223 26.24 -9.71 5.46
C GLU A 223 27.53 -9.59 4.64
N ALA A 224 28.32 -10.66 4.65
CA ALA A 224 29.37 -10.84 3.67
C ALA A 224 28.74 -11.30 2.34
N PRO A 225 29.34 -10.92 1.20
CA PRO A 225 28.92 -11.40 -0.11
C PRO A 225 28.97 -12.92 -0.17
N HIS A 226 27.93 -13.55 -0.72
CA HIS A 226 27.81 -15.01 -0.83
C HIS A 226 27.83 -15.77 0.51
N ALA A 227 27.44 -15.12 1.62
CA ALA A 227 27.12 -15.84 2.84
C ALA A 227 25.81 -16.62 2.63
N GLU A 228 25.93 -17.87 2.18
CA GLU A 228 24.84 -18.87 2.21
C GLU A 228 24.60 -19.39 3.64
#